data_AF-A0A3C1PMP0-F1
#
_entry.id   AF-A0A3C1PMP0-F1
#
_cell.length_a   1.000
_cell.length_b   1.000
_cell.length_c   1.000
_cell.angle_alpha   90.00
_cell.angle_beta   90.00
_cell.angle_gamma   90.00
#
_symmetry.space_group_name_H-M   'P 1'
#
loop_
_entity.id
_entity.type
_entity.pdbx_description
1 polymer ?
#
loop_
_entity_poly.entity_id
_entity_poly.type
_entity_poly.pdbx_seq_one_letter_code
_entity_poly.pdbx_strand_id
1 'polypeptide(L)'
;MKKIIVPLLFLLAAFNVQSQTSDEALKLKISGYVKNDFFYDSRQVTAGREGSLLFFPAPPKFDNAMDINAKSSINMLAIQSRLTFKADGTEAFGAKASAMLEGDFFGQANDNINLLRLRYAYVKLKWTNTEFLAGQYDIPMFIAECFPGTVSFNTGLPFQPGVRNPQMRLTQTIGSFRVVGIASMQRDYASRGPAGATGDYLRNAAMPELTAH
;
A
#
# COMPACT_ATOMS: atom_id res chain seq x y z
N MET A 1 29.59 18.64 -42.49
CA MET A 1 30.03 19.05 -41.13
C MET A 1 29.28 18.19 -40.11
N LYS A 2 29.91 17.11 -39.64
CA LYS A 2 29.31 16.15 -38.69
C LYS A 2 29.60 16.65 -37.27
N LYS A 3 28.58 17.04 -36.51
CA LYS A 3 28.74 17.42 -35.10
C LYS A 3 28.51 16.22 -34.20
N ILE A 4 29.58 15.87 -33.51
CA ILE A 4 29.74 14.87 -32.47
C ILE A 4 29.10 15.43 -31.19
N ILE A 5 28.03 14.80 -30.68
CA ILE A 5 27.60 14.93 -29.27
C ILE A 5 26.98 13.60 -28.83
N VAL A 6 27.83 12.63 -28.50
CA VAL A 6 27.54 11.58 -27.52
C VAL A 6 28.86 11.34 -26.80
N PRO A 7 29.02 11.87 -25.59
CA PRO A 7 29.11 10.96 -24.46
C PRO A 7 28.61 11.59 -23.15
N LEU A 8 27.37 11.31 -22.76
CA LEU A 8 26.93 11.45 -21.36
C LEU A 8 26.30 10.15 -20.82
N LEU A 9 26.11 9.14 -21.67
CA LEU A 9 25.53 7.84 -21.27
C LEU A 9 26.54 6.85 -20.67
N PHE A 10 27.83 7.17 -20.65
CA PHE A 10 28.88 6.26 -20.15
C PHE A 10 29.30 6.50 -18.69
N LEU A 11 28.78 7.53 -18.00
CA LEU A 11 29.10 7.76 -16.58
C LEU A 11 28.24 6.98 -15.58
N LEU A 12 27.21 6.25 -16.03
CA LEU A 12 26.34 5.44 -15.16
C LEU A 12 26.81 3.98 -14.96
N ALA A 13 27.88 3.56 -15.63
CA ALA A 13 28.40 2.20 -15.53
C ALA A 13 29.50 2.01 -14.46
N ALA A 14 29.85 3.06 -13.71
CA ALA A 14 30.95 3.03 -12.74
C ALA A 14 30.51 2.94 -11.25
N PHE A 15 29.25 2.58 -10.97
CA PHE A 15 28.89 2.12 -9.63
C PHE A 15 29.43 0.70 -9.44
N ASN A 16 30.71 0.63 -9.07
CA ASN A 16 31.26 -0.53 -8.39
C ASN A 16 30.45 -0.72 -7.11
N VAL A 17 29.48 -1.63 -7.13
CA VAL A 17 28.85 -2.14 -5.91
C VAL A 17 29.94 -2.95 -5.21
N GLN A 18 30.74 -2.29 -4.38
CA GLN A 18 31.54 -2.96 -3.38
C GLN A 18 30.55 -3.73 -2.50
N SER A 19 30.57 -5.06 -2.62
CA SER A 19 29.94 -5.96 -1.66
C SER A 19 30.47 -5.59 -0.28
N GLN A 20 29.64 -4.94 0.55
CA GLN A 20 29.94 -4.78 1.96
C GLN A 20 29.86 -6.17 2.58
N THR A 21 31.02 -6.77 2.86
CA THR A 21 31.16 -7.91 3.77
C THR A 21 30.80 -7.41 5.16
N SER A 22 29.51 -7.33 5.48
CA SER A 22 29.05 -7.19 6.86
C SER A 22 28.95 -8.57 7.47
N ASP A 23 29.65 -8.79 8.58
CA ASP A 23 29.54 -10.01 9.40
C ASP A 23 28.12 -10.21 10.02
N GLU A 24 27.21 -9.25 9.83
CA GLU A 24 25.79 -9.48 10.07
C GLU A 24 25.20 -10.32 8.92
N ALA A 25 24.94 -11.60 9.21
CA ALA A 25 24.23 -12.47 8.27
C ALA A 25 22.85 -11.88 7.92
N LEU A 26 22.55 -11.80 6.62
CA LEU A 26 21.22 -11.45 6.10
C LEU A 26 20.13 -12.25 6.83
N LYS A 27 19.23 -11.54 7.53
CA LYS A 27 18.12 -12.14 8.26
C LYS A 27 16.87 -12.12 7.40
N LEU A 28 16.47 -13.28 6.90
CA LEU A 28 15.20 -13.47 6.20
C LEU A 28 14.13 -13.95 7.17
N LYS A 29 12.99 -13.26 7.19
CA LYS A 29 11.80 -13.64 7.96
C LYS A 29 10.61 -13.78 7.03
N ILE A 30 9.99 -14.95 7.08
CA ILE A 30 8.69 -15.21 6.46
C ILE A 30 7.64 -15.15 7.57
N SER A 31 6.56 -14.43 7.33
CA SER A 31 5.45 -14.30 8.27
C SER A 31 4.14 -14.08 7.51
N GLY A 32 3.00 -14.11 8.20
CA GLY A 32 1.70 -13.99 7.58
C GLY A 32 0.63 -14.68 8.40
N TYR A 33 -0.53 -14.87 7.79
CA TYR A 33 -1.64 -15.61 8.39
C TYR A 33 -2.60 -16.11 7.32
N VAL A 34 -3.29 -17.21 7.62
CA VAL A 34 -4.47 -17.66 6.87
C VAL A 34 -5.69 -17.15 7.60
N LYS A 35 -6.62 -16.49 6.89
CA LYS A 35 -7.84 -15.96 7.47
C LYS A 35 -9.03 -16.37 6.60
N ASN A 36 -9.99 -17.04 7.21
CA ASN A 36 -11.29 -17.37 6.63
C ASN A 36 -12.36 -16.56 7.38
N ASP A 37 -13.08 -15.73 6.65
CA ASP A 37 -14.22 -14.99 7.17
C ASP A 37 -15.51 -15.69 6.78
N PHE A 38 -16.38 -15.92 7.76
CA PHE A 38 -17.77 -16.33 7.57
C PHE A 38 -18.64 -15.19 8.08
N PHE A 39 -19.57 -14.72 7.26
CA PHE A 39 -20.48 -13.65 7.66
C PHE A 39 -21.88 -13.85 7.10
N TYR A 40 -22.84 -13.43 7.90
CA TYR A 40 -24.26 -13.44 7.60
C TYR A 40 -24.80 -12.03 7.82
N ASP A 41 -25.39 -11.48 6.77
CA ASP A 41 -26.09 -10.20 6.82
C ASP A 41 -27.59 -10.47 6.79
N SER A 42 -28.34 -9.91 7.73
CA SER A 42 -29.80 -10.06 7.78
C SER A 42 -30.54 -9.30 6.67
N ARG A 43 -29.85 -8.42 5.95
CA ARG A 43 -30.35 -7.63 4.82
C ARG A 43 -29.26 -7.39 3.79
N GLN A 44 -29.63 -6.93 2.60
CA GLN A 44 -28.66 -6.55 1.57
C GLN A 44 -27.79 -5.38 2.05
N VAL A 45 -26.52 -5.38 1.63
CA VAL A 45 -25.50 -4.40 2.06
C VAL A 45 -24.89 -3.68 0.88
N THR A 46 -24.40 -2.46 1.11
CA THR A 46 -23.46 -1.81 0.20
C THR A 46 -22.07 -2.19 0.67
N ALA A 47 -21.32 -2.89 -0.18
CA ALA A 47 -20.03 -3.44 0.18
C ALA A 47 -19.11 -3.57 -1.03
N GLY A 48 -17.82 -3.71 -0.75
CA GLY A 48 -16.83 -4.21 -1.71
C GLY A 48 -16.39 -5.63 -1.34
N ARG A 49 -15.72 -6.28 -2.28
CA ARG A 49 -15.03 -7.57 -2.15
C ARG A 49 -15.99 -8.64 -1.64
N GLU A 50 -17.12 -8.77 -2.35
CA GLU A 50 -18.20 -9.71 -2.06
C GLU A 50 -18.72 -9.67 -0.62
N GLY A 51 -18.83 -8.47 -0.04
CA GLY A 51 -19.30 -8.27 1.33
C GLY A 51 -18.19 -8.21 2.37
N SER A 52 -16.98 -8.67 2.05
CA SER A 52 -15.83 -8.64 2.98
C SER A 52 -15.46 -7.21 3.41
N LEU A 53 -15.60 -6.23 2.50
CA LEU A 53 -15.53 -4.81 2.82
C LEU A 53 -16.94 -4.23 2.99
N LEU A 54 -17.58 -4.50 4.11
CA LEU A 54 -18.89 -3.96 4.45
C LEU A 54 -18.81 -2.43 4.58
N PHE A 55 -19.66 -1.65 3.88
CA PHE A 55 -19.76 -0.21 4.12
C PHE A 55 -20.93 0.13 5.03
N PHE A 56 -22.14 -0.22 4.61
CA PHE A 56 -23.38 0.01 5.37
C PHE A 56 -24.50 -0.90 4.86
N PRO A 57 -25.55 -1.17 5.66
CA PRO A 57 -26.74 -1.84 5.18
C PRO A 57 -27.40 -1.03 4.06
N ALA A 58 -27.84 -1.69 3.00
CA ALA A 58 -28.53 -1.01 1.91
C ALA A 58 -29.88 -0.45 2.42
N PRO A 59 -30.24 0.81 2.09
CA PRO A 59 -31.52 1.38 2.51
C PRO A 59 -32.70 0.59 1.91
N PRO A 60 -33.92 0.72 2.44
CA PRO A 60 -35.08 0.10 1.84
C PRO A 60 -35.24 0.47 0.37
N LYS A 61 -35.49 -0.53 -0.48
CA LYS A 61 -35.76 -0.33 -1.91
C LYS A 61 -37.08 -1.02 -2.22
N PHE A 62 -38.13 -0.22 -2.38
CA PHE A 62 -39.47 -0.76 -2.60
C PHE A 62 -39.69 -1.10 -4.07
N ASP A 63 -40.13 -2.33 -4.32
CA ASP A 63 -40.71 -2.78 -5.59
C ASP A 63 -42.02 -3.50 -5.27
N ASN A 64 -43.12 -3.10 -5.91
CA ASN A 64 -44.48 -3.59 -5.59
C ASN A 64 -44.80 -3.59 -4.08
N ALA A 65 -44.46 -2.49 -3.39
CA ALA A 65 -44.62 -2.30 -1.93
C ALA A 65 -43.82 -3.26 -1.03
N MET A 66 -42.89 -4.04 -1.58
CA MET A 66 -41.97 -4.88 -0.80
C MET A 66 -40.55 -4.29 -0.80
N ASP A 67 -39.91 -4.21 0.38
CA ASP A 67 -38.48 -3.87 0.46
C ASP A 67 -37.65 -5.05 -0.07
N ILE A 68 -37.16 -4.92 -1.30
CA ILE A 68 -36.34 -5.98 -1.92
C ILE A 68 -34.97 -6.12 -1.25
N ASN A 69 -34.53 -5.12 -0.49
CA ASN A 69 -33.29 -5.18 0.27
C ASN A 69 -33.45 -5.85 1.64
N ALA A 70 -34.68 -6.10 2.11
CA ALA A 70 -34.97 -6.88 3.31
C ALA A 70 -34.79 -8.40 3.07
N LYS A 71 -33.65 -8.78 2.49
CA LYS A 71 -33.26 -10.17 2.23
C LYS A 71 -31.88 -10.44 2.79
N SER A 72 -31.75 -11.55 3.51
CA SER A 72 -30.47 -11.96 4.07
C SER A 72 -29.49 -12.46 3.02
N SER A 73 -28.19 -12.36 3.32
CA SER A 73 -27.09 -12.94 2.54
C SER A 73 -26.07 -13.61 3.46
N ILE A 74 -25.34 -14.56 2.90
CA ILE A 74 -24.27 -15.30 3.56
C ILE A 74 -23.09 -15.40 2.60
N ASN A 75 -21.87 -15.27 3.11
CA ASN A 75 -20.68 -15.52 2.33
C ASN A 75 -19.51 -16.04 3.19
N MET A 76 -18.54 -16.68 2.53
CA MET A 76 -17.34 -17.28 3.12
C MET A 76 -16.14 -16.99 2.24
N LEU A 77 -15.13 -16.29 2.77
CA LEU A 77 -13.99 -15.84 1.97
C LEU A 77 -12.66 -16.01 2.70
N ALA A 78 -11.64 -16.46 1.96
CA ALA A 78 -10.26 -16.59 2.46
C ALA A 78 -9.33 -15.46 2.01
N ILE A 79 -9.90 -14.44 1.33
CA ILE A 79 -9.16 -13.46 0.52
C ILE A 79 -8.28 -12.49 1.33
N GLN A 80 -8.42 -12.45 2.65
CA GLN A 80 -7.57 -11.63 3.53
C GLN A 80 -6.31 -12.36 4.02
N SER A 81 -6.14 -13.63 3.64
CA SER A 81 -4.91 -14.38 3.91
C SER A 81 -3.70 -13.63 3.35
N ARG A 82 -2.62 -13.59 4.12
CA ARG A 82 -1.49 -12.69 3.91
C ARG A 82 -0.16 -13.42 4.04
N LEU A 83 0.79 -13.03 3.20
CA LEU A 83 2.17 -13.48 3.26
C LEU A 83 3.12 -12.28 3.19
N THR A 84 4.14 -12.29 4.05
CA THR A 84 5.12 -11.23 4.22
C THR A 84 6.51 -11.84 4.24
N PHE A 85 7.37 -11.35 3.37
CA PHE A 85 8.81 -11.58 3.36
C PHE A 85 9.51 -10.32 3.83
N LYS A 86 10.36 -10.45 4.83
CA LYS A 86 11.17 -9.36 5.36
C LYS A 86 12.64 -9.75 5.32
N ALA A 87 13.48 -8.83 4.87
CA ALA A 87 14.92 -8.94 4.92
C ALA A 87 15.48 -7.83 5.82
N ASP A 88 16.34 -8.18 6.77
CA ASP A 88 17.03 -7.26 7.67
C ASP A 88 18.49 -7.70 7.87
N GLY A 89 19.26 -6.95 8.67
CA GLY A 89 20.61 -7.35 9.08
C GLY A 89 21.68 -7.09 8.04
N THR A 90 21.44 -6.11 7.16
CA THR A 90 22.46 -5.59 6.26
C THR A 90 22.69 -4.12 6.58
N GLU A 91 23.90 -3.65 6.37
CA GLU A 91 24.21 -2.23 6.39
C GLU A 91 24.48 -1.77 4.95
N ALA A 92 24.08 -0.54 4.64
CA ALA A 92 24.36 0.12 3.38
C ALA A 92 24.42 1.63 3.61
N PHE A 93 25.41 2.31 3.03
CA PHE A 93 25.57 3.77 3.17
C PHE A 93 25.62 4.27 4.63
N GLY A 94 26.16 3.46 5.55
CA GLY A 94 26.20 3.77 6.98
C GLY A 94 24.83 3.73 7.67
N ALA A 95 23.82 3.15 7.02
CA ALA A 95 22.48 2.95 7.55
C ALA A 95 22.18 1.46 7.70
N LYS A 96 21.30 1.12 8.66
CA LYS A 96 20.68 -0.20 8.73
C LYS A 96 19.69 -0.34 7.58
N ALA A 97 19.93 -1.30 6.70
CA ALA A 97 19.11 -1.58 5.54
C ALA A 97 18.12 -2.73 5.82
N SER A 98 16.88 -2.54 5.40
CA SER A 98 15.82 -3.55 5.48
C SER A 98 14.93 -3.47 4.23
N ALA A 99 14.27 -4.58 3.90
CA ALA A 99 13.30 -4.65 2.82
C ALA A 99 12.07 -5.46 3.25
N MET A 100 10.93 -5.14 2.66
CA MET A 100 9.68 -5.86 2.88
C MET A 100 8.93 -6.05 1.58
N LEU A 101 8.46 -7.27 1.36
CA LEU A 101 7.50 -7.64 0.33
C LEU A 101 6.31 -8.31 1.01
N GLU A 102 5.12 -7.75 0.87
CA GLU A 102 3.88 -8.27 1.46
C GLU A 102 2.77 -8.33 0.42
N GLY A 103 2.01 -9.41 0.42
CA GLY A 103 0.83 -9.58 -0.43
C GLY A 103 -0.35 -10.20 0.31
N ASP A 104 -1.56 -9.95 -0.22
CA ASP A 104 -2.80 -10.64 0.16
C ASP A 104 -3.63 -10.97 -1.09
N PHE A 105 -4.80 -11.58 -0.91
CA PHE A 105 -5.71 -11.94 -2.00
C PHE A 105 -6.94 -11.05 -2.08
N PHE A 106 -6.90 -9.88 -1.42
CA PHE A 106 -8.10 -9.07 -1.18
C PHE A 106 -8.61 -8.34 -2.43
N GLY A 107 -7.75 -8.18 -3.44
CA GLY A 107 -8.07 -7.46 -4.67
C GLY A 107 -8.14 -5.93 -4.49
N GLN A 108 -8.04 -5.23 -5.62
CA GLN A 108 -8.27 -3.78 -5.69
C GLN A 108 -9.72 -3.45 -6.05
N ALA A 109 -10.42 -4.37 -6.71
CA ALA A 109 -11.81 -4.26 -7.15
C ALA A 109 -12.51 -5.62 -6.96
N ASN A 110 -13.84 -5.65 -7.09
CA ASN A 110 -14.59 -6.91 -7.03
C ASN A 110 -14.11 -7.91 -8.09
N ASP A 111 -13.85 -7.42 -9.30
CA ASP A 111 -13.49 -8.26 -10.45
C ASP A 111 -12.12 -8.94 -10.32
N ASN A 112 -11.31 -8.57 -9.32
CA ASN A 112 -9.96 -9.10 -9.13
C ASN A 112 -9.68 -9.60 -7.71
N ILE A 113 -10.72 -9.86 -6.92
CA ILE A 113 -10.53 -10.59 -5.66
C ILE A 113 -9.98 -11.99 -5.93
N ASN A 114 -9.35 -12.58 -4.92
CA ASN A 114 -8.70 -13.89 -5.02
C ASN A 114 -7.48 -13.93 -5.95
N LEU A 115 -7.06 -12.79 -6.52
CA LEU A 115 -5.76 -12.62 -7.16
C LEU A 115 -4.75 -12.06 -6.14
N LEU A 116 -3.49 -12.47 -6.26
CA LEU A 116 -2.42 -11.96 -5.42
C LEU A 116 -2.22 -10.46 -5.68
N ARG A 117 -2.40 -9.67 -4.62
CA ARG A 117 -2.29 -8.22 -4.60
C ARG A 117 -1.09 -7.79 -3.77
N LEU A 118 -0.30 -6.89 -4.34
CA LEU A 118 0.81 -6.25 -3.65
C LEU A 118 0.31 -5.28 -2.56
N ARG A 119 0.78 -5.46 -1.32
CA ARG A 119 0.51 -4.56 -0.20
C ARG A 119 1.72 -3.67 0.05
N TYR A 120 2.82 -4.25 0.52
CA TYR A 120 4.08 -3.55 0.76
C TYR A 120 5.17 -4.07 -0.17
N ALA A 121 5.98 -3.16 -0.70
CA ALA A 121 7.15 -3.48 -1.50
C ALA A 121 8.12 -2.31 -1.41
N TYR A 122 8.98 -2.32 -0.40
CA TYR A 122 9.89 -1.20 -0.15
C TYR A 122 11.24 -1.63 0.41
N VAL A 123 12.22 -0.75 0.24
CA VAL A 123 13.51 -0.76 0.95
C VAL A 123 13.52 0.41 1.91
N LYS A 124 14.13 0.23 3.08
CA LYS A 124 14.28 1.23 4.13
C LYS A 124 15.72 1.28 4.62
N LEU A 125 16.28 2.47 4.64
CA LEU A 125 17.57 2.82 5.23
C LEU A 125 17.35 3.63 6.51
N LYS A 126 17.99 3.23 7.60
CA LYS A 126 17.84 3.88 8.90
C LYS A 126 19.19 4.24 9.51
N TRP A 127 19.44 5.53 9.63
CA TRP A 127 20.52 6.12 10.43
C TRP A 127 20.00 6.43 11.84
N THR A 128 20.81 7.11 12.66
CA THR A 128 20.46 7.49 14.04
C THR A 128 19.19 8.33 14.10
N ASN A 129 19.11 9.40 13.30
CA ASN A 129 18.01 10.38 13.34
C ASN A 129 17.24 10.49 12.03
N THR A 130 17.65 9.76 11.00
CA THR A 130 17.10 9.87 9.64
C THR A 130 16.67 8.50 9.15
N GLU A 131 15.48 8.42 8.57
CA GLU A 131 14.97 7.23 7.89
C GLU A 131 14.58 7.59 6.47
N PHE A 132 15.04 6.79 5.51
CA PHE A 132 14.62 6.88 4.11
C PHE A 132 13.93 5.60 3.70
N LEU A 133 12.76 5.72 3.06
CA LEU A 133 12.00 4.60 2.50
C LEU A 133 11.71 4.88 1.03
N ALA A 134 11.94 3.88 0.18
CA ALA A 134 11.57 3.92 -1.22
C ALA A 134 10.79 2.66 -1.61
N GLY A 135 9.61 2.86 -2.22
CA GLY A 135 8.74 1.78 -2.68
C GLY A 135 7.28 1.99 -2.29
N GLN A 136 6.48 0.93 -2.33
CA GLN A 136 5.06 0.98 -2.00
C GLN A 136 4.84 0.85 -0.49
N TYR A 137 4.28 1.91 0.10
CA TYR A 137 3.98 2.01 1.53
C TYR A 137 2.67 2.77 1.77
N ASP A 138 2.16 2.78 3.00
CA ASP A 138 0.91 3.47 3.33
C ASP A 138 1.04 4.99 3.07
N ILE A 139 -0.08 5.62 2.67
CA ILE A 139 -0.14 7.07 2.48
C ILE A 139 0.04 7.80 3.83
N PRO A 140 0.55 9.05 3.84
CA PRO A 140 0.78 9.81 5.07
C PRO A 140 -0.44 9.96 5.99
N MET A 141 -1.65 10.06 5.42
CA MET A 141 -2.88 10.19 6.19
C MET A 141 -3.26 8.90 6.94
N PHE A 142 -2.56 7.79 6.71
CA PHE A 142 -2.77 6.55 7.45
C PHE A 142 -1.91 6.55 8.72
N ILE A 143 -2.53 6.91 9.85
CA ILE A 143 -1.90 6.84 11.17
C ILE A 143 -2.07 5.42 11.70
N ALA A 144 -1.02 4.61 11.58
CA ALA A 144 -1.04 3.20 11.97
C ALA A 144 -1.32 3.01 13.48
N GLU A 145 -0.88 3.97 14.30
CA GLU A 145 -1.04 3.96 15.75
C GLU A 145 -2.49 4.15 16.21
N CYS A 146 -3.35 4.71 15.36
CA CYS A 146 -4.76 4.96 15.66
C CYS A 146 -5.71 4.04 14.87
N PHE A 147 -5.20 2.96 14.27
CA PHE A 147 -5.97 2.07 13.43
C PHE A 147 -6.79 1.05 14.26
N PRO A 148 -8.12 0.96 14.09
CA PRO A 148 -8.95 0.07 14.90
C PRO A 148 -8.75 -1.40 14.51
N GLY A 149 -8.52 -2.26 15.50
CA GLY A 149 -8.48 -3.71 15.33
C GLY A 149 -9.88 -4.31 15.25
N THR A 150 -10.49 -4.31 14.06
CA THR A 150 -11.82 -4.88 13.84
C THR A 150 -11.76 -6.28 13.24
N VAL A 151 -12.75 -7.13 13.55
CA VAL A 151 -12.91 -8.44 12.89
C VAL A 151 -13.30 -8.24 11.42
N SER A 152 -14.27 -7.34 11.18
CA SER A 152 -14.65 -6.88 9.83
C SER A 152 -13.52 -6.08 9.19
N PHE A 153 -13.32 -6.24 7.89
CA PHE A 153 -12.27 -5.53 7.15
C PHE A 153 -12.63 -4.08 6.80
N ASN A 154 -13.82 -3.60 7.16
CA ASN A 154 -14.17 -2.18 6.99
C ASN A 154 -13.11 -1.28 7.64
N THR A 155 -12.58 -1.65 8.81
CA THR A 155 -11.45 -0.97 9.46
C THR A 155 -11.67 0.53 9.73
N GLY A 156 -12.93 0.94 9.94
CA GLY A 156 -13.28 2.32 10.28
C GLY A 156 -13.40 3.24 9.07
N LEU A 157 -13.64 2.70 7.88
CA LEU A 157 -14.07 3.49 6.73
C LEU A 157 -15.36 4.26 7.05
N PRO A 158 -15.50 5.51 6.56
CA PRO A 158 -14.60 6.19 5.61
C PRO A 158 -13.47 7.01 6.27
N PHE A 159 -13.34 6.99 7.60
CA PHE A 159 -12.47 7.92 8.32
C PHE A 159 -10.97 7.69 8.10
N GLN A 160 -10.56 6.43 7.87
CA GLN A 160 -9.17 6.07 7.64
C GLN A 160 -9.02 5.39 6.25
N PRO A 161 -8.71 6.14 5.17
CA PRO A 161 -8.55 5.53 3.85
C PRO A 161 -7.27 4.68 3.78
N GLY A 162 -7.45 3.36 3.70
CA GLY A 162 -6.35 2.40 3.58
C GLY A 162 -5.77 2.32 2.16
N VAL A 163 -4.94 3.30 1.78
CA VAL A 163 -4.28 3.37 0.47
C VAL A 163 -2.77 3.20 0.62
N ARG A 164 -2.15 2.50 -0.34
CA ARG A 164 -0.70 2.33 -0.44
C ARG A 164 -0.24 2.81 -1.81
N ASN A 165 0.78 3.65 -1.82
CA ASN A 165 1.29 4.27 -3.04
C ASN A 165 2.81 4.06 -3.11
N PRO A 166 3.36 3.84 -4.33
CA PRO A 166 4.77 4.03 -4.59
C PRO A 166 5.20 5.43 -4.13
N GLN A 167 6.21 5.49 -3.25
CA GLN A 167 6.65 6.74 -2.63
C GLN A 167 8.15 6.72 -2.30
N MET A 168 8.71 7.91 -2.24
CA MET A 168 9.96 8.21 -1.54
C MET A 168 9.59 8.98 -0.27
N ARG A 169 10.01 8.47 0.88
CA ARG A 169 9.70 9.05 2.19
C ARG A 169 10.98 9.30 2.94
N LEU A 170 11.19 10.54 3.38
CA LEU A 170 12.25 10.93 4.29
C LEU A 170 11.61 11.28 5.64
N THR A 171 12.09 10.66 6.71
CA THR A 171 11.70 11.00 8.08
C THR A 171 12.91 11.47 8.86
N GLN A 172 12.78 12.61 9.51
CA GLN A 172 13.78 13.17 10.41
C GLN A 172 13.23 13.21 11.83
N THR A 173 13.95 12.59 12.77
CA THR A 173 13.64 12.65 14.20
C THR A 173 14.42 13.79 14.85
N ILE A 174 13.71 14.66 15.57
CA ILE A 174 14.27 15.83 16.28
C ILE A 174 13.70 15.82 17.70
N GLY A 175 14.44 15.26 18.65
CA GLY A 175 13.96 15.06 20.01
C GLY A 175 12.72 14.15 20.03
N SER A 176 11.59 14.67 20.52
CA SER A 176 10.29 13.98 20.54
C SER A 176 9.47 14.15 19.25
N PHE A 177 9.94 14.94 18.29
CA PHE A 177 9.22 15.23 17.05
C PHE A 177 9.76 14.38 15.89
N ARG A 178 8.87 14.05 14.96
CA ARG A 178 9.22 13.44 13.67
C ARG A 178 8.65 14.32 12.57
N VAL A 179 9.52 14.74 11.65
CA VAL A 179 9.13 15.47 10.45
C VAL A 179 9.24 14.49 9.28
N VAL A 180 8.18 14.39 8.48
CA VAL A 180 8.08 13.42 7.39
C VAL A 180 7.77 14.14 6.08
N GLY A 181 8.68 14.04 5.12
CA GLY A 181 8.49 14.50 3.73
C GLY A 181 8.29 13.32 2.79
N ILE A 182 7.28 13.39 1.92
CA ILE A 182 6.90 12.31 1.01
C ILE A 182 6.68 12.85 -0.40
N ALA A 183 7.27 12.16 -1.37
CA ALA A 183 6.94 12.27 -2.79
C ALA A 183 6.31 10.96 -3.25
N SER A 184 5.05 10.97 -3.70
CA SER A 184 4.31 9.75 -4.06
C SER A 184 3.65 9.78 -5.43
N MET A 185 3.48 8.60 -6.01
CA MET A 185 2.70 8.36 -7.21
C MET A 185 1.45 7.54 -6.87
N GLN A 186 0.32 7.87 -7.46
CA GLN A 186 -0.91 7.10 -7.30
C GLN A 186 -0.92 5.86 -8.21
N ARG A 187 -1.42 4.73 -7.70
CA ARG A 187 -1.62 3.50 -8.49
C ARG A 187 -3.02 2.92 -8.33
N ASP A 188 -3.34 2.44 -7.14
CA ASP A 188 -4.60 1.70 -6.89
C ASP A 188 -5.83 2.59 -6.87
N TYR A 189 -5.66 3.83 -6.43
CA TYR A 189 -6.72 4.82 -6.30
C TYR A 189 -6.27 6.10 -6.99
N ALA A 190 -6.27 6.05 -8.32
CA ALA A 190 -5.83 7.16 -9.16
C ALA A 190 -6.87 8.29 -9.21
N SER A 191 -6.37 9.50 -9.46
CA SER A 191 -7.18 10.71 -9.63
C SER A 191 -8.22 10.54 -10.73
N ARG A 192 -9.39 11.12 -10.51
CA ARG A 192 -10.50 11.12 -11.47
C ARG A 192 -10.49 12.44 -12.24
N GLY A 193 -10.67 12.34 -13.56
CA GLY A 193 -10.78 13.49 -14.45
C GLY A 193 -11.62 13.15 -15.69
N PRO A 194 -11.52 13.94 -16.78
CA PRO A 194 -12.31 13.73 -18.00
C PRO A 194 -12.21 12.32 -18.62
N ALA A 195 -11.04 11.68 -18.53
CA ALA A 195 -10.81 10.30 -18.99
C ALA A 195 -11.15 9.23 -17.93
N GLY A 196 -11.87 9.59 -16.87
CA GLY A 196 -12.15 8.70 -15.75
C GLY A 196 -11.00 8.59 -14.75
N ALA A 197 -10.96 7.49 -14.00
CA ALA A 197 -9.89 7.19 -13.04
C ALA A 197 -8.71 6.55 -13.77
N THR A 198 -7.61 7.30 -13.95
CA THR A 198 -6.42 6.82 -14.66
C THR A 198 -5.15 7.34 -14.01
N GLY A 199 -4.06 6.57 -14.11
CA GLY A 199 -2.73 7.01 -13.70
C GLY A 199 -2.11 8.05 -14.65
N ASP A 200 -2.73 8.33 -15.80
CA ASP A 200 -2.17 9.22 -16.82
C ASP A 200 -1.99 10.64 -16.33
N TYR A 201 -2.92 11.18 -15.53
CA TYR A 201 -2.84 12.56 -15.05
C TYR A 201 -1.53 12.82 -14.29
N LEU A 202 -1.21 11.96 -13.32
CA LEU A 202 -0.03 12.13 -12.49
C LEU A 202 1.25 11.78 -13.24
N ARG A 203 1.23 10.74 -14.09
CA ARG A 203 2.40 10.40 -14.93
C ARG A 203 2.74 11.52 -15.91
N ASN A 204 1.73 12.11 -16.55
CA ASN A 204 1.93 13.14 -17.56
C ASN A 204 2.24 14.52 -16.95
N ALA A 205 1.89 14.74 -15.68
CA ALA A 205 2.32 15.93 -14.94
C ALA A 205 3.84 15.96 -14.66
N ALA A 206 4.53 14.83 -14.80
CA ALA A 206 5.97 14.68 -14.50
C ALA A 206 6.38 15.17 -13.10
N MET A 207 5.43 15.20 -12.17
CA MET A 207 5.62 15.68 -10.81
C MET A 207 4.87 14.76 -9.85
N PRO A 208 5.53 14.27 -8.78
CA PRO A 208 4.86 13.47 -7.76
C PRO A 208 3.96 14.34 -6.89
N GLU A 209 3.05 13.70 -6.16
CA GLU A 209 2.36 14.35 -5.06
C GLU A 209 3.35 14.59 -3.91
N LEU A 210 3.38 15.82 -3.39
CA LEU A 210 4.27 16.21 -2.31
C LEU A 210 3.47 16.48 -1.03
N THR A 211 3.83 15.79 0.05
CA THR A 211 3.21 15.96 1.37
C THR A 211 4.29 16.08 2.44
N ALA A 212 4.09 16.98 3.40
CA ALA A 212 4.93 17.13 4.59
C ALA A 212 4.06 17.26 5.85
N HIS A 213 4.46 16.62 6.95
CA HIS A 213 3.79 16.68 8.26
C HIS A 213 4.79 16.38 9.38
#